data_AF-A0A1H9XAM0-F1
#
_entry.id   AF-A0A1H9XAM0-F1
#
_cell.length_a   1.000
_cell.length_b   1.000
_cell.length_c   1.000
_cell.angle_alpha   90.00
_cell.angle_beta   90.00
_cell.angle_gamma   90.00
#
_symmetry.space_group_name_H-M   'P 1'
#
loop_
_entity.id
_entity.type
_entity.pdbx_description
1 polymer ?
#
loop_
_entity_poly.entity_id
_entity_poly.type
_entity_poly.pdbx_seq_one_letter_code
_entity_poly.pdbx_strand_id
1 'polypeptide(L)' 'MTLDRSNQSYKPVSVVLVHGAFVDASGWRKVYENLSQDGYEVLVVQNSAVT' A
#
# COMPACT_ATOMS: atom_id res chain seq x y z
N MET A 1 -6.45 -5.15 -31.22
CA MET A 1 -5.95 -4.44 -30.03
C MET A 1 -5.57 -5.47 -28.96
N THR A 2 -4.38 -6.04 -29.05
CA THR A 2 -3.79 -6.85 -27.98
C THR A 2 -2.70 -5.99 -27.35
N LEU A 3 -3.03 -5.35 -26.22
CA LEU A 3 -2.07 -4.54 -25.46
C LEU A 3 -1.01 -5.48 -24.88
N ASP A 4 0.24 -5.25 -25.27
CA ASP A 4 1.38 -5.90 -24.66
C ASP A 4 1.47 -5.45 -23.20
N ARG A 5 1.32 -6.38 -22.26
CA ARG A 5 1.63 -6.12 -20.86
C ARG A 5 3.15 -6.22 -20.68
N SER A 6 3.88 -5.30 -21.29
CA SER A 6 5.32 -5.20 -21.10
C SER A 6 5.62 -4.70 -19.68
N ASN A 7 6.00 -5.64 -18.82
CA ASN A 7 6.98 -5.45 -17.75
C ASN A 7 6.62 -4.56 -16.54
N GLN A 8 5.42 -4.69 -15.98
CA GLN A 8 5.27 -4.44 -14.54
C GLN A 8 5.24 -5.78 -13.82
N SER A 9 6.34 -6.08 -13.11
CA SER A 9 6.42 -7.16 -12.11
C SER A 9 5.55 -6.81 -10.91
N TYR A 10 4.24 -6.63 -11.14
CA TYR A 10 3.28 -6.40 -10.09
C TYR A 10 3.14 -7.71 -9.33
N LYS A 11 3.64 -7.75 -8.11
CA LYS A 11 3.49 -8.95 -7.28
C LYS A 11 2.00 -9.09 -6.97
N PRO A 12 1.38 -10.27 -7.14
CA PRO A 12 -0.07 -10.47 -7.03
C PRO A 12 -0.58 -10.37 -5.58
N VAL A 13 0.19 -9.79 -4.67
CA VAL A 13 -0.11 -9.66 -3.25
C VAL A 13 -0.31 -8.19 -2.94
N SER A 14 -1.52 -7.83 -2.54
CA SER A 14 -1.84 -6.49 -2.05
C SER A 14 -1.59 -6.43 -0.53
N VAL A 15 -0.86 -5.40 -0.09
CA VAL A 15 -0.54 -5.18 1.32
C VAL A 15 -1.38 -4.03 1.86
N VAL A 16 -2.13 -4.27 2.94
CA VAL A 16 -2.98 -3.26 3.59
C VAL A 16 -2.36 -2.88 4.93
N LEU A 17 -2.02 -1.59 5.07
CA LEU A 17 -1.46 -1.01 6.28
C LEU A 17 -2.57 -0.30 7.07
N VAL A 18 -2.85 -0.80 8.28
CA VAL A 18 -3.87 -0.26 9.18
C VAL A 18 -3.19 0.35 10.40
N HIS A 19 -3.54 1.58 10.75
CA HIS A 19 -3.00 2.23 11.96
C HIS A 19 -3.80 1.83 13.20
N GLY A 20 -3.13 1.84 14.37
CA GLY A 20 -3.77 1.56 15.66
C GLY A 20 -4.71 2.69 16.11
N ALA A 21 -5.50 2.42 17.16
CA ALA A 21 -6.64 3.23 17.59
C ALA A 21 -6.37 4.70 18.01
N PHE A 22 -5.12 5.17 18.02
CA PHE A 22 -4.76 6.52 18.47
C PHE A 22 -3.56 7.12 17.73
N VAL A 23 -3.12 6.50 16.63
CA VAL A 23 -1.94 6.92 15.87
C VAL A 23 -2.34 7.18 14.42
N ASP A 24 -1.83 8.26 13.83
CA ASP A 24 -2.01 8.54 12.41
C ASP A 24 -1.13 7.61 11.56
N ALA A 25 -1.52 7.35 10.31
CA ALA A 25 -0.78 6.47 9.41
C ALA A 25 0.62 6.97 9.00
N SER A 26 1.07 8.15 9.43
CA SER A 26 2.44 8.64 9.25
C SER A 26 3.53 7.66 9.69
N GLY A 27 3.26 6.81 10.69
CA GLY A 27 4.18 5.74 11.12
C GLY A 27 4.48 4.69 10.03
N TRP A 28 3.61 4.56 9.02
CA TRP A 28 3.75 3.60 7.93
C TRP A 28 4.54 4.14 6.73
N ARG A 29 4.94 5.44 6.73
CA ARG A 29 5.59 6.06 5.58
C ARG A 29 6.82 5.29 5.08
N LYS A 30 7.72 4.93 5.98
CA LYS A 30 8.93 4.18 5.62
C LYS A 30 8.60 2.77 5.10
N VAL A 31 7.55 2.13 5.62
CA VAL A 31 7.12 0.79 5.16
C VAL A 31 6.48 0.87 3.78
N TYR A 32 5.63 1.85 3.55
CA TYR A 32 5.05 2.14 2.25
C TYR A 32 6.13 2.38 1.19
N GLU A 33 7.14 3.20 1.49
CA GLU A 33 8.25 3.49 0.56
C GLU A 33 9.04 2.22 0.18
N ASN A 34 9.31 1.31 1.13
CA ASN A 34 10.01 0.05 0.83
C ASN A 34 9.15 -0.90 -0.01
N LEU A 35 7.90 -1.14 0.40
CA LEU A 35 7.01 -2.07 -0.29
C LEU A 35 6.65 -1.58 -1.70
N SER A 36 6.49 -0.27 -1.89
CA SER A 36 6.26 0.32 -3.21
C SER A 36 7.49 0.19 -4.11
N GLN A 37 8.71 0.32 -3.58
CA GLN A 37 9.95 0.07 -4.32
C GLN A 37 10.11 -1.41 -4.72
N ASP A 38 9.64 -2.33 -3.88
CA ASP A 38 9.65 -3.77 -4.14
C ASP A 38 8.57 -4.23 -5.16
N GLY A 39 7.74 -3.30 -5.66
CA GLY A 39 6.74 -3.55 -6.68
C GLY A 39 5.42 -4.13 -6.15
N TYR A 40 5.12 -3.95 -4.87
CA TYR A 40 3.84 -4.31 -4.28
C TYR A 40 2.80 -3.19 -4.42
N GLU A 41 1.54 -3.59 -4.53
CA GLU A 41 0.40 -2.71 -4.31
C GLU A 41 0.22 -2.49 -2.81
N VAL A 42 0.33 -1.24 -2.36
CA VAL A 42 0.22 -0.90 -0.93
C VAL A 42 -0.92 0.07 -0.73
N LEU A 43 -1.84 -0.28 0.15
CA LEU A 43 -2.99 0.55 0.54
C LEU A 43 -2.80 0.99 2.00
N VAL A 44 -2.77 2.29 2.23
CA VAL A 44 -2.71 2.86 3.58
C VAL A 44 -4.12 3.31 3.97
N VAL A 45 -4.71 2.64 4.94
CA VAL A 45 -6.08 2.91 5.38
C VAL A 45 -6.04 3.75 6.65
N GLN A 46 -6.67 4.93 6.59
CA GLN A 46 -6.98 5.74 7.76
C GLN A 46 -8.33 5.28 8.32
N ASN A 47 -8.33 4.52 9.42
CA ASN A 47 -9.54 4.27 10.17
C ASN A 47 -9.91 5.55 10.95
N SER A 48 -10.65 6.44 10.29
CA SER A 48 -11.33 7.54 10.97
C SER A 48 -12.38 6.95 11.90
N ALA A 49 -12.14 7.03 13.21
CA ALA A 49 -13.18 6.80 14.19
C ALA A 49 -14.18 7.96 14.09
N VAL A 50 -15.19 7.82 13.22
CA VAL A 50 -16.36 8.71 13.25
C VAL A 50 -17.19 8.31 14.48
N THR A 51 -17.41 9.25 15.38
CA THR A 51 -18.39 9.15 16.47
C THR A 51 -19.61 9.95 16.06
#